data_AF-A0A521ZUF3-F1
#
_entry.id   AF-A0A521ZUF3-F1
#
_cell.length_a   1.000
_cell.length_b   1.000
_cell.length_c   1.000
_cell.angle_alpha   90.00
_cell.angle_beta   90.00
_cell.angle_gamma   90.00
#
_symmetry.space_group_name_H-M   'P 1'
#
loop_
_entity.id
_entity.type
_entity.pdbx_description
1 polymer ?
#
loop_
_entity_poly.entity_id
_entity_poly.type
_entity_poly.pdbx_seq_one_letter_code
_entity_poly.pdbx_strand_id
1 'polypeptide(L)'
;IYAGTKFENVRLEFKDGRIVKATSNNTKRLNEILDTDAGARYVGEFSLGFNPYIQQPMCDILFDEKIAGSLHFTPGQAYEICDNGNRSAVHWDMVLIQRKEWGGGEVWFDGELIRKDGLFLPKDLKPLNPEKLK
;
A
#
# COMPACT_ATOMS: atom_id res chain seq x y z
N ILE A 1 -2.94 4.80 11.16
CA ILE A 1 -3.37 6.13 11.66
C ILE A 1 -2.48 7.17 11.01
N TYR A 2 -2.99 8.34 10.62
CA TYR A 2 -2.18 9.42 10.06
C TYR A 2 -2.55 10.76 10.70
N ALA A 3 -1.56 11.49 11.22
CA ALA A 3 -1.75 12.75 11.96
C ALA A 3 -2.91 12.68 12.99
N GLY A 4 -2.94 11.60 13.79
CA GLY A 4 -3.96 11.37 14.83
C GLY A 4 -5.36 10.98 14.32
N THR A 5 -5.54 10.79 13.01
CA THR A 5 -6.84 10.40 12.43
C THR A 5 -6.77 8.98 11.86
N LYS A 6 -7.80 8.18 12.13
CA LYS A 6 -7.98 6.86 11.53
C LYS A 6 -8.67 7.00 10.18
N PHE A 7 -7.99 6.57 9.12
CA PHE A 7 -8.56 6.50 7.77
C PHE A 7 -8.85 5.05 7.42
N GLU A 8 -10.09 4.80 6.97
CA GLU A 8 -10.61 3.48 6.62
C GLU A 8 -11.35 3.56 5.30
N ASN A 9 -11.45 2.42 4.60
CA ASN A 9 -12.09 2.31 3.29
C ASN A 9 -11.53 3.33 2.28
N VAL A 10 -10.21 3.54 2.33
CA VAL A 10 -9.51 4.42 1.40
C VAL A 10 -9.58 3.84 0.00
N ARG A 11 -9.99 4.67 -0.96
CA ARG A 11 -9.96 4.33 -2.38
C ARG A 11 -9.31 5.48 -3.14
N LEU A 12 -8.31 5.14 -3.93
CA LEU A 12 -7.57 6.05 -4.80
C LEU A 12 -7.81 5.66 -6.26
N GLU A 13 -8.16 6.63 -7.10
CA GLU A 13 -8.18 6.47 -8.55
C GLU A 13 -6.99 7.21 -9.14
N PHE A 14 -6.22 6.52 -9.98
CA PHE A 14 -5.06 7.07 -10.65
C PHE A 14 -5.34 7.32 -12.12
N LYS A 15 -4.74 8.38 -12.66
CA LYS A 15 -4.65 8.67 -14.08
C LYS A 15 -3.30 9.31 -14.35
N ASP A 16 -2.56 8.80 -15.34
CA ASP A 16 -1.25 9.31 -15.74
C ASP A 16 -0.27 9.48 -14.55
N GLY A 17 -0.27 8.50 -13.64
CA GLY A 17 0.57 8.49 -12.43
C GLY A 17 0.05 9.33 -11.25
N ARG A 18 -0.99 10.15 -11.45
CA ARG A 18 -1.55 11.05 -10.43
C ARG A 18 -2.84 10.51 -9.82
N ILE A 19 -3.01 10.66 -8.51
CA ILE A 19 -4.29 10.46 -7.82
C ILE A 19 -5.27 11.57 -8.25
N VAL A 20 -6.29 11.21 -9.03
CA VAL A 20 -7.33 12.13 -9.53
C VAL A 20 -8.58 12.13 -8.67
N LYS A 21 -8.82 11.07 -7.89
CA LYS A 21 -9.94 10.98 -6.95
C LYS A 21 -9.55 10.13 -5.75
N ALA A 22 -9.91 10.60 -4.56
CA ALA A 22 -9.62 9.94 -3.30
C ALA A 22 -10.85 10.00 -2.36
N THR A 23 -11.26 8.87 -1.81
CA THR A 23 -12.38 8.75 -0.86
C THR A 23 -11.99 7.89 0.34
N SER A 24 -12.59 8.16 1.49
CA SER A 24 -12.47 7.37 2.72
C SER A 24 -13.61 7.69 3.70
N ASN A 25 -13.60 7.06 4.88
CA ASN A 25 -14.42 7.45 6.03
C ASN A 25 -14.28 8.95 6.40
N ASN A 26 -13.18 9.62 6.03
CA ASN A 26 -13.00 11.06 6.17
C ASN A 26 -12.41 11.67 4.87
N THR A 27 -13.23 11.66 3.82
CA THR A 27 -12.83 12.10 2.47
C THR A 27 -12.29 13.53 2.42
N LYS A 28 -12.86 14.45 3.21
CA LYS A 28 -12.41 15.85 3.25
C LYS A 28 -10.95 15.93 3.73
N ARG A 29 -10.66 15.38 4.90
CA ARG A 29 -9.30 15.43 5.47
C ARG A 29 -8.28 14.65 4.66
N LEU A 30 -8.69 13.52 4.06
CA LEU A 30 -7.85 12.76 3.13
C LEU A 30 -7.39 13.66 1.97
N ASN A 31 -8.30 14.40 1.35
CA ASN A 31 -7.94 15.27 0.22
C ASN A 31 -7.11 16.48 0.67
N GLU A 32 -7.39 17.07 1.84
CA GLU A 32 -6.53 18.12 2.42
C GLU A 32 -5.07 17.67 2.56
N ILE A 33 -4.83 16.42 2.99
CA ILE A 33 -3.47 15.86 3.07
C ILE A 33 -2.89 15.66 1.67
N LEU A 34 -3.65 15.09 0.73
CA LEU A 34 -3.19 14.86 -0.63
C LEU A 34 -2.99 16.15 -1.44
N ASP A 35 -3.52 17.29 -0.98
CA ASP A 35 -3.33 18.61 -1.58
C ASP A 35 -2.24 19.45 -0.89
N THR A 36 -1.45 18.83 0.01
CA THR A 36 -0.36 19.52 0.74
C THR A 36 0.65 20.17 -0.20
N ASP A 37 1.05 19.46 -1.25
CA ASP A 37 1.99 19.93 -2.26
C ASP A 37 1.83 19.19 -3.59
N ALA A 38 2.65 19.56 -4.59
CA ALA A 38 2.57 19.01 -5.93
C ALA A 38 2.89 17.50 -6.01
N GLY A 39 3.71 16.97 -5.09
CA GLY A 39 4.12 15.57 -5.07
C GLY A 39 3.21 14.65 -4.27
N ALA A 40 2.38 15.19 -3.37
CA ALA A 40 1.51 14.43 -2.47
C ALA A 40 0.47 13.55 -3.19
N ARG A 41 0.17 13.81 -4.48
CA ARG A 41 -0.73 13.01 -5.32
C ARG A 41 -0.04 11.97 -6.20
N TYR A 42 1.26 11.81 -6.09
CA TYR A 42 2.04 10.81 -6.81
C TYR A 42 2.62 9.79 -5.84
N VAL A 43 2.99 8.62 -6.33
CA VAL A 43 3.51 7.53 -5.50
C VAL A 43 5.02 7.69 -5.33
N GLY A 44 5.49 7.70 -4.08
CA GLY A 44 6.92 7.66 -3.75
C GLY A 44 7.44 6.24 -3.53
N GLU A 45 6.56 5.34 -3.08
CA GLU A 45 6.91 3.96 -2.75
C GLU A 45 5.72 3.02 -2.94
N PHE A 46 6.03 1.77 -3.26
CA PHE A 46 5.15 0.65 -3.01
C PHE A 46 5.96 -0.53 -2.44
N SER A 47 5.29 -1.43 -1.72
CA SER A 47 5.90 -2.66 -1.23
C SER A 47 4.86 -3.76 -1.04
N LEU A 48 5.33 -5.00 -0.89
CA LEU A 48 4.52 -6.17 -0.58
C LEU A 48 4.79 -6.61 0.86
N GLY A 49 3.76 -6.65 1.69
CA GLY A 49 3.77 -7.24 3.03
C GLY A 49 3.53 -8.74 2.97
N PHE A 50 4.39 -9.51 3.65
CA PHE A 50 4.30 -10.97 3.71
C PHE A 50 4.87 -11.57 5.02
N ASN A 51 4.96 -10.79 6.11
CA ASN A 51 5.39 -11.36 7.40
C ASN A 51 4.32 -12.33 7.92
N PRO A 52 4.64 -13.63 8.11
CA PRO A 52 3.62 -14.66 8.41
C PRO A 52 3.00 -14.56 9.81
N TYR A 53 3.59 -13.75 10.70
CA TYR A 53 3.13 -13.59 12.08
C TYR A 53 2.22 -12.37 12.27
N ILE A 54 2.24 -11.41 11.33
CA ILE A 54 1.44 -10.20 11.39
C ILE A 54 0.22 -10.38 10.49
N GLN A 55 -0.94 -10.65 11.10
CA GLN A 55 -2.15 -11.01 10.35
C GLN A 55 -3.28 -9.99 10.44
N GLN A 56 -3.25 -9.09 11.42
CA GLN A 56 -4.36 -8.17 11.66
C GLN A 56 -3.81 -6.75 11.82
N PRO A 57 -4.56 -5.71 11.41
CA PRO A 57 -4.19 -4.33 11.67
C PRO A 57 -4.02 -4.06 13.16
N MET A 58 -2.89 -3.49 13.54
CA MET A 58 -2.56 -3.03 14.89
C MET A 58 -2.69 -1.52 15.05
N CYS A 59 -3.01 -0.80 13.96
CA CYS A 59 -3.02 0.66 13.91
C CYS A 59 -1.65 1.31 14.17
N ASP A 60 -0.58 0.52 13.98
CA ASP A 60 0.81 0.95 14.00
C ASP A 60 1.41 0.64 12.62
N ILE A 61 1.83 1.69 11.92
CA ILE A 61 2.21 1.57 10.51
C ILE A 61 3.43 0.67 10.32
N LEU A 62 4.38 0.67 11.27
CA LEU A 62 5.61 -0.11 11.18
C LEU A 62 5.34 -1.62 11.13
N PHE A 63 4.23 -2.06 11.72
CA PHE A 63 3.78 -3.44 11.64
C PHE A 63 2.76 -3.65 10.53
N ASP A 64 1.81 -2.71 10.37
CA ASP A 64 0.71 -2.85 9.42
C ASP A 64 1.23 -2.98 7.97
N GLU A 65 2.29 -2.26 7.62
CA GLU A 65 2.94 -2.37 6.30
C GLU A 65 3.55 -3.75 6.03
N LYS A 66 3.77 -4.57 7.07
CA LYS A 66 4.34 -5.91 6.97
C LYS A 66 3.31 -7.03 6.96
N ILE A 67 2.01 -6.72 7.11
CA ILE A 67 0.92 -7.71 7.21
C ILE A 67 1.02 -8.77 6.10
N ALA A 68 0.82 -10.04 6.47
CA ALA A 68 0.78 -11.14 5.54
C ALA A 68 -0.26 -10.92 4.42
N GLY A 69 0.20 -10.93 3.17
CA GLY A 69 -0.67 -10.79 2.01
C GLY A 69 -1.20 -9.36 1.82
N SER A 70 -0.55 -8.35 2.40
CA SER A 70 -0.85 -6.94 2.15
C SER A 70 0.10 -6.33 1.12
N LEU A 71 -0.27 -5.19 0.58
CA LEU A 71 0.67 -4.28 -0.07
C LEU A 71 0.48 -2.91 0.54
N HIS A 72 1.47 -2.05 0.44
CA HIS A 72 1.28 -0.63 0.71
C HIS A 72 1.64 0.20 -0.50
N PHE A 73 0.90 1.30 -0.65
CA PHE A 73 1.18 2.37 -1.58
C PHE A 73 1.37 3.65 -0.77
N THR A 74 2.39 4.42 -1.13
CA THR A 74 2.80 5.58 -0.34
C THR A 74 2.72 6.83 -1.21
N PRO A 75 1.64 7.62 -1.11
CA PRO A 75 1.60 8.94 -1.74
C PRO A 75 2.67 9.86 -1.14
N GLY A 76 3.33 10.63 -2.00
CA GLY A 76 4.34 11.62 -1.65
C GLY A 76 5.78 11.14 -1.83
N GLN A 77 6.66 11.58 -0.93
CA GLN A 77 8.12 11.55 -1.04
C GLN A 77 8.67 10.17 -1.34
N ALA A 78 9.49 10.08 -2.39
CA ALA A 78 10.30 8.90 -2.66
C ALA A 78 11.56 8.88 -1.78
N TYR A 79 12.04 7.68 -1.46
CA TYR A 79 13.34 7.52 -0.80
C TYR A 79 14.49 7.83 -1.76
N GLU A 80 15.57 8.44 -1.25
CA GLU A 80 16.74 8.78 -2.05
C GLU A 80 17.47 7.54 -2.62
N ILE A 81 17.44 6.41 -1.90
CA ILE A 81 18.11 5.16 -2.30
C ILE A 81 17.36 4.37 -3.40
N CYS A 82 16.08 4.66 -3.59
CA CYS A 82 15.21 4.03 -4.59
C CYS A 82 14.34 5.12 -5.22
N ASP A 83 15.00 6.17 -5.72
CA ASP A 83 14.35 7.40 -6.12
C ASP A 83 13.60 7.25 -7.45
N ASN A 84 12.39 7.80 -7.50
CA ASN A 84 11.59 7.93 -8.71
C ASN A 84 11.35 9.40 -9.11
N GLY A 85 12.01 10.34 -8.43
CA GLY A 85 11.93 11.78 -8.67
C GLY A 85 10.79 12.48 -7.93
N ASN A 86 9.88 11.77 -7.26
CA ASN A 86 8.79 12.41 -6.53
C ASN A 86 9.31 13.11 -5.27
N ARG A 87 8.87 14.35 -5.04
CA ARG A 87 9.26 15.18 -3.91
C ARG A 87 8.04 15.76 -3.22
N SER A 88 7.93 15.55 -1.91
CA SER A 88 6.77 15.96 -1.13
C SER A 88 7.13 16.08 0.35
N ALA A 89 6.37 16.88 1.10
CA ALA A 89 6.37 16.85 2.57
C ALA A 89 5.55 15.68 3.12
N VAL A 90 4.71 15.06 2.29
CA VAL A 90 3.92 13.86 2.65
C VAL A 90 4.74 12.62 2.33
N HIS A 91 4.73 11.66 3.24
CA HIS A 91 5.09 10.27 2.99
C HIS A 91 4.11 9.45 3.82
N TRP A 92 3.14 8.81 3.16
CA TRP A 92 2.03 8.17 3.88
C TRP A 92 1.76 6.76 3.37
N ASP A 93 2.23 5.77 4.14
CA ASP A 93 1.99 4.37 3.83
C ASP A 93 0.51 4.01 4.06
N MET A 94 -0.16 3.61 2.97
CA MET A 94 -1.53 3.14 2.98
C MET A 94 -1.56 1.65 2.68
N VAL A 95 -2.00 0.87 3.67
CA VAL A 95 -2.00 -0.60 3.60
C VAL A 95 -3.29 -1.14 2.99
N LEU A 96 -3.15 -2.02 2.01
CA LEU A 96 -4.22 -2.79 1.39
C LEU A 96 -3.98 -4.29 1.64
N ILE A 97 -4.82 -4.91 2.47
CA ILE A 97 -4.77 -6.35 2.72
C ILE A 97 -5.54 -7.06 1.60
N GLN A 98 -4.88 -7.97 0.88
CA GLN A 98 -5.48 -8.67 -0.27
C GLN A 98 -5.86 -10.11 0.03
N ARG A 99 -5.88 -10.56 1.30
CA ARG A 99 -6.35 -11.92 1.64
C ARG A 99 -7.87 -12.03 1.43
N LYS A 100 -8.38 -13.25 1.20
CA LYS A 100 -9.79 -13.48 0.83
C LYS A 100 -10.79 -12.90 1.84
N GLU A 101 -10.51 -13.04 3.12
CA GLU A 101 -11.36 -12.52 4.20
C GLU A 101 -11.38 -10.99 4.29
N TRP A 102 -10.45 -10.31 3.59
CA TRP A 102 -10.39 -8.86 3.43
C TRP A 102 -10.89 -8.37 2.06
N GLY A 103 -11.47 -9.25 1.25
CA GLY A 103 -11.99 -8.94 -0.08
C GLY A 103 -11.14 -9.47 -1.24
N GLY A 104 -9.97 -10.04 -0.96
CA GLY A 104 -9.10 -10.61 -1.99
C GLY A 104 -8.33 -9.57 -2.78
N GLY A 105 -7.70 -10.02 -3.87
CA GLY A 105 -7.04 -9.12 -4.81
C GLY A 105 -5.93 -9.78 -5.60
N GLU A 106 -5.44 -9.05 -6.59
CA GLU A 106 -4.37 -9.51 -7.47
C GLU A 106 -3.25 -8.46 -7.56
N VAL A 107 -2.03 -8.93 -7.78
CA VAL A 107 -0.87 -8.10 -8.13
C VAL A 107 -0.28 -8.67 -9.42
N TRP A 108 -0.18 -7.81 -10.42
CA TRP A 108 0.33 -8.15 -11.74
C TRP A 108 1.55 -7.30 -12.05
N PHE A 109 2.66 -7.92 -12.47
CA PHE A 109 3.83 -7.22 -13.00
C PHE A 109 4.04 -7.65 -14.44
N ASP A 110 4.14 -6.70 -15.38
CA ASP A 110 4.43 -6.95 -16.80
C ASP A 110 3.58 -8.04 -17.46
N GLY A 111 2.32 -8.19 -17.02
CA GLY A 111 1.37 -9.20 -17.52
C GLY A 111 1.42 -10.56 -16.81
N GLU A 112 2.33 -10.76 -15.85
CA GLU A 112 2.38 -11.95 -15.00
C GLU A 112 1.63 -11.73 -13.68
N LEU A 113 0.78 -12.68 -13.31
CA LEU A 113 0.09 -12.68 -12.02
C LEU A 113 1.06 -13.13 -10.91
N ILE A 114 1.62 -12.16 -10.20
CA ILE A 114 2.60 -12.36 -9.15
C ILE A 114 1.95 -12.85 -7.86
N ARG A 115 0.81 -12.26 -7.49
CA ARG A 115 0.10 -12.56 -6.25
C ARG A 115 -1.39 -12.64 -6.46
N LYS A 116 -2.05 -13.63 -5.87
CA LYS A 116 -3.51 -13.71 -5.78
C LYS A 116 -3.93 -14.04 -4.36
N ASP A 117 -4.88 -13.26 -3.87
CA ASP A 117 -5.44 -13.36 -2.53
C ASP A 117 -4.39 -13.41 -1.41
N GLY A 118 -3.31 -12.64 -1.57
CA GLY A 118 -2.19 -12.57 -0.62
C GLY A 118 -1.12 -13.66 -0.77
N LEU A 119 -1.23 -14.58 -1.74
CA LEU A 119 -0.26 -15.66 -1.97
C LEU A 119 0.50 -15.50 -3.29
N PHE A 120 1.82 -15.66 -3.25
CA PHE A 120 2.69 -15.68 -4.42
C PHE A 120 2.45 -16.93 -5.26
N LEU A 121 2.30 -16.74 -6.58
CA LEU A 121 2.00 -17.83 -7.51
C LEU A 121 3.22 -18.33 -8.31
N PRO A 122 4.12 -17.46 -8.81
CA PRO A 122 5.30 -17.89 -9.56
C PRO A 122 6.16 -18.85 -8.75
N LYS A 123 6.72 -19.86 -9.44
CA LYS A 123 7.40 -20.99 -8.79
C LYS A 123 8.55 -20.55 -7.88
N ASP A 124 9.31 -19.58 -8.34
CA ASP A 124 10.44 -18.93 -7.68
C ASP A 124 10.04 -18.01 -6.52
N LEU A 125 8.81 -17.48 -6.53
CA LEU A 125 8.28 -16.65 -5.44
C LEU A 125 7.50 -17.44 -4.37
N LYS A 126 7.13 -18.71 -4.64
CA LYS A 126 6.47 -19.57 -3.64
C LYS A 126 7.20 -19.70 -2.29
N PRO A 127 8.54 -19.67 -2.20
CA PRO A 127 9.24 -19.64 -0.91
C PRO A 127 8.90 -18.44 -0.02
N LEU A 128 8.31 -17.37 -0.56
CA LEU A 128 7.85 -16.20 0.19
C LEU A 128 6.45 -16.39 0.80
N ASN A 129 5.79 -17.52 0.56
CA ASN A 129 4.46 -17.78 1.12
C ASN A 129 4.53 -18.17 2.61
N PRO A 130 3.48 -17.91 3.40
CA PRO A 130 3.51 -18.08 4.86
C PRO A 130 3.87 -19.49 5.34
N GLU A 131 3.55 -20.53 4.58
CA GLU A 131 3.87 -21.93 4.87
C GLU A 131 5.37 -22.27 4.82
N LYS A 132 6.18 -21.41 4.19
CA LYS A 132 7.63 -21.56 4.04
C LYS A 132 8.43 -20.64 4.95
N LEU A 133 7.75 -19.71 5.63
CA LEU A 133 8.35 -18.68 6.48
C LEU A 133 8.07 -18.88 7.98
N LYS A 134 7.36 -19.96 8.34
CA LYS A 134 6.99 -20.30 9.71
C LYS A 134 7.85 -21.40 10.30
#